data_AF-A0A7Y3J7H6-F1
#
_entry.id   AF-A0A7Y3J7H6-F1
#
_cell.length_a   1.000
_cell.length_b   1.000
_cell.length_c   1.000
_cell.angle_alpha   90.00
_cell.angle_beta   90.00
_cell.angle_gamma   90.00
#
_symmetry.space_group_name_H-M   'P 1'
#
loop_
_entity.id
_entity.type
_entity.pdbx_description
1 polymer ?
#
loop_
_entity_poly.entity_id
_entity_poly.type
_entity_poly.pdbx_seq_one_letter_code
_entity_poly.pdbx_strand_id
1 'polypeptide(L)' 'MTGVKSTHEVTAKPGALLGNHAMPGTVTKVDHKSGMVHVTSMGAHMVVHFPPPTITNLKAGDKILLHLGYSFEG' A
#
# COMPACT_ATOMS: atom_id res chain seq x y z
N MET A 1 -40.12 -0.55 16.58
CA MET A 1 -38.87 -1.14 17.11
C MET A 1 -37.72 -0.51 16.35
N THR A 2 -37.04 0.41 17.03
CA THR A 2 -35.65 0.88 16.86
C THR A 2 -34.98 0.75 15.49
N GLY A 3 -34.83 1.90 14.82
CA GLY A 3 -33.81 2.08 13.80
C GLY A 3 -32.41 2.10 14.42
N VAL A 4 -31.49 1.35 13.83
CA VAL A 4 -30.06 1.47 14.11
C VAL A 4 -29.53 2.54 13.15
N LYS A 5 -29.38 3.77 13.64
CA LYS A 5 -28.46 4.73 13.02
C LYS A 5 -27.05 4.20 13.32
N SER A 6 -26.32 3.78 12.29
CA SER A 6 -24.92 3.43 12.41
C SER A 6 -24.14 4.70 12.75
N THR A 7 -23.93 4.93 14.04
CA THR A 7 -23.09 6.00 14.58
C THR A 7 -21.64 5.60 14.39
N HIS A 8 -21.10 5.85 13.20
CA HIS A 8 -19.69 6.06 12.96
C HIS A 8 -19.55 7.08 11.81
N GLU A 9 -19.85 8.34 12.10
CA GLU A 9 -19.11 9.42 11.43
C GLU A 9 -17.66 9.30 11.92
N VAL A 10 -16.87 8.46 11.25
CA VAL A 10 -15.43 8.63 11.27
C VAL A 10 -15.19 9.85 10.37
N THR A 11 -15.40 11.05 10.91
CA THR A 11 -14.88 12.26 10.28
C THR A 11 -13.36 12.22 10.47
N ALA A 12 -12.70 11.33 9.72
CA ALA A 12 -11.26 11.33 9.62
C ALA A 12 -10.87 12.70 9.10
N LYS A 13 -10.06 13.43 9.87
CA LYS A 13 -9.49 14.70 9.41
C LYS A 13 -8.80 14.43 8.06
N PRO A 14 -8.94 15.31 7.05
CA PRO A 14 -8.14 15.21 5.83
C PRO A 14 -6.65 15.00 6.19
N GLY A 15 -6.02 13.99 5.59
CA GLY A 15 -4.64 13.60 5.90
C GLY A 15 -4.43 12.66 7.11
N ALA A 16 -5.48 12.25 7.83
CA ALA A 16 -5.34 11.16 8.82
C ALA A 16 -5.10 9.82 8.09
N LEU A 17 -4.06 9.08 8.51
CA LEU A 17 -3.74 7.77 7.96
C LEU A 17 -4.73 6.70 8.46
N LEU A 18 -5.42 6.05 7.54
CA LEU A 18 -6.39 4.98 7.75
C LEU A 18 -5.87 3.67 7.15
N GLY A 19 -6.35 2.54 7.68
CA GLY A 19 -6.05 1.21 7.12
C GLY A 19 -4.56 0.88 7.07
N ASN A 20 -3.79 1.23 8.11
CA ASN A 20 -2.37 0.93 8.16
C ASN A 20 -2.13 -0.59 8.31
N HIS A 21 -1.49 -1.21 7.33
CA HIS A 21 -1.21 -2.64 7.29
C HIS A 21 0.23 -2.94 6.87
N ALA A 22 0.78 -4.04 7.39
CA ALA A 22 2.02 -4.64 6.91
C ALA A 22 1.67 -5.86 6.06
N MET A 23 2.04 -5.82 4.78
CA MET A 23 1.59 -6.77 3.76
C MET A 23 2.80 -7.47 3.13
N PRO A 24 3.05 -8.76 3.45
CA PRO A 24 4.16 -9.52 2.86
C PRO A 24 3.96 -9.70 1.36
N GLY A 25 4.99 -9.51 0.57
CA GLY A 25 4.92 -9.62 -0.89
C GLY A 25 6.19 -10.20 -1.50
N THR A 26 6.07 -10.71 -2.72
CA THR A 26 7.21 -11.13 -3.54
C THR A 26 7.34 -10.21 -4.73
N VAL A 27 8.53 -9.63 -4.93
CA VAL A 27 8.83 -8.79 -6.09
C VAL A 27 8.87 -9.64 -7.34
N THR A 28 8.20 -9.21 -8.39
CA THR A 28 8.12 -9.91 -9.68
C THR A 28 8.83 -9.16 -10.80
N LYS A 29 8.91 -7.82 -10.71
CA LYS A 29 9.66 -6.97 -11.64
C LYS A 29 10.03 -5.65 -10.95
N VAL A 30 11.17 -5.09 -11.33
CA VAL A 30 11.64 -3.77 -10.88
C VAL A 30 12.03 -2.94 -12.09
N ASP A 31 11.52 -1.72 -12.18
CA ASP A 31 12.04 -0.68 -13.07
C ASP A 31 12.82 0.34 -12.23
N HIS A 32 14.13 0.16 -12.19
CA HIS A 32 15.04 1.04 -11.44
C HIS A 32 15.12 2.46 -12.00
N LYS A 33 14.65 2.71 -13.23
CA LYS A 33 14.65 4.05 -13.82
C LYS A 33 13.43 4.85 -13.38
N SER A 34 12.24 4.24 -13.43
CA SER A 34 10.98 4.91 -13.07
C SER A 34 10.60 4.79 -11.60
N GLY A 35 11.17 3.83 -10.87
CA GLY A 35 10.76 3.57 -9.48
C GLY A 35 9.60 2.58 -9.35
N MET A 36 9.09 2.03 -10.45
CA MET A 36 7.95 1.12 -10.43
C MET A 36 8.37 -0.30 -10.03
N VAL A 37 7.70 -0.86 -9.03
CA VAL A 37 7.92 -2.21 -8.50
C VAL A 37 6.64 -3.01 -8.59
N HIS A 38 6.72 -4.16 -9.25
CA HIS A 38 5.62 -5.12 -9.34
C HIS A 38 5.75 -6.15 -8.21
N VAL A 39 4.68 -6.34 -7.43
CA VAL A 39 4.66 -7.24 -6.27
C VAL A 39 3.44 -8.15 -6.36
N THR A 40 3.60 -9.43 -6.03
CA THR A 40 2.47 -10.31 -5.75
C THR A 40 2.31 -10.43 -4.24
N SER A 41 1.10 -10.19 -3.73
CA SER A 41 0.77 -10.33 -2.31
C SER A 41 -0.67 -10.80 -2.14
N MET A 42 -0.89 -11.75 -1.23
CA MET A 42 -2.23 -12.28 -0.89
C MET A 42 -3.07 -12.69 -2.12
N GLY A 43 -2.42 -13.20 -3.18
CA GLY A 43 -3.08 -13.59 -4.43
C GLY A 43 -3.40 -12.44 -5.39
N ALA A 44 -3.07 -11.19 -5.05
CA ALA A 44 -3.22 -10.02 -5.90
C ALA A 44 -1.88 -9.56 -6.50
N HIS A 45 -1.94 -8.91 -7.66
CA HIS A 45 -0.81 -8.23 -8.29
C HIS A 45 -0.90 -6.72 -8.06
N MET A 46 0.18 -6.12 -7.60
CA MET A 46 0.28 -4.71 -7.30
C MET A 46 1.45 -4.08 -8.07
N VAL A 47 1.27 -2.85 -8.52
CA VAL A 47 2.36 -2.00 -9.03
C VAL A 47 2.43 -0.79 -8.13
N VAL A 48 3.57 -0.62 -7.46
CA VAL A 48 3.80 0.45 -6.49
C VAL A 48 5.03 1.26 -6.88
N HIS A 49 4.99 2.56 -6.62
CA HIS A 49 6.10 3.45 -6.92
C HIS A 49 6.94 3.71 -5.68
N PHE A 50 8.26 3.65 -5.82
CA PHE A 50 9.24 4.09 -4.84
C PHE A 50 10.29 4.99 -5.50
N PRO A 51 10.84 5.98 -4.80
CA PRO A 51 11.93 6.78 -5.35
C PRO A 51 13.10 5.89 -5.82
N PRO A 52 13.64 6.07 -7.04
CA PRO A 52 14.67 5.18 -7.60
C PRO A 52 15.86 4.87 -6.66
N PRO A 53 16.41 5.83 -5.89
CA PRO A 53 17.53 5.55 -4.98
C PRO A 53 17.20 4.53 -3.88
N THR A 54 15.93 4.33 -3.51
CA THR A 54 15.53 3.43 -2.42
C THR A 54 15.37 1.97 -2.88
N ILE A 55 15.33 1.72 -4.18
CA ILE A 55 15.13 0.39 -4.77
C ILE A 55 16.35 -0.12 -5.55
N THR A 56 17.52 0.51 -5.41
CA THR A 56 18.74 0.20 -6.19
C THR A 56 19.16 -1.27 -6.09
N ASN A 57 18.92 -1.92 -4.95
CA ASN A 57 19.30 -3.31 -4.71
C ASN A 57 18.12 -4.30 -4.79
N LEU A 58 16.90 -3.81 -5.04
CA LEU A 58 15.70 -4.64 -5.09
C LEU A 58 15.63 -5.41 -6.41
N LYS A 59 15.30 -6.69 -6.39
CA LYS A 59 15.20 -7.53 -7.59
C LYS A 59 14.02 -8.49 -7.55
N ALA A 60 13.67 -9.05 -8.70
CA ALA A 60 12.67 -10.12 -8.79
C ALA A 60 13.06 -11.31 -7.90
N GLY A 61 12.06 -11.88 -7.23
CA GLY A 61 12.22 -12.97 -6.26
C GLY A 61 12.46 -12.50 -4.82
N ASP A 62 12.81 -11.23 -4.59
CA ASP A 62 12.96 -10.69 -3.23
C ASP A 62 11.61 -10.73 -2.50
N LYS A 63 11.64 -11.19 -1.25
CA LYS A 63 10.51 -11.10 -0.34
C LYS A 63 10.61 -9.80 0.43
N ILE A 64 9.54 -9.01 0.41
CA ILE A 64 9.47 -7.70 1.07
C ILE A 64 8.23 -7.62 1.95
N LEU A 65 8.24 -6.64 2.85
CA LEU A 65 7.06 -6.25 3.61
C LEU A 65 6.65 -4.84 3.16
N LEU A 66 5.46 -4.71 2.58
CA LEU A 66 4.88 -3.42 2.22
C LEU A 66 4.19 -2.82 3.44
N HIS A 67 4.48 -1.57 3.76
CA HIS A 67 3.77 -0.80 4.77
C HIS A 67 2.83 0.17 4.05
N LEU A 68 1.52 -0.06 4.14
CA LEU A 68 0.52 0.66 3.36
C LEU A 68 -0.56 1.22 4.27
N GLY A 69 -1.04 2.42 3.93
CA GLY A 69 -2.24 3.03 4.48
C GLY A 69 -2.76 4.06 3.48
N TYR A 70 -3.96 4.58 3.71
CA TYR A 70 -4.57 5.58 2.84
C TYR A 70 -5.12 6.74 3.66
N SER A 71 -5.28 7.89 3.02
CA SER A 71 -6.00 9.03 3.56
C SER A 71 -6.93 9.57 2.49
N PHE A 72 -8.03 10.18 2.89
CA PHE A 72 -8.81 10.98 1.95
C PHE A 72 -8.02 12.24 1.58
N GLU A 73 -7.93 12.49 0.28
CA GLU A 73 -7.55 13.82 -0.21
C GLU A 73 -8.75 14.75 -0.02
N GLY A 74 -8.48 15.97 0.46
CA GLY A 74 -9.49 17.00 0.74
C GLY A 74 -9.80 17.84 -0.49
#